data_AF-A0A1W9RD87-F1
#
_entry.id   AF-A0A1W9RD87-F1
#
_cell.length_a   1.000
_cell.length_b   1.000
_cell.length_c   1.000
_cell.angle_alpha   90.00
_cell.angle_beta   90.00
_cell.angle_gamma   90.00
#
_symmetry.space_group_name_H-M   'P 1'
#
loop_
_entity.id
_entity.type
_entity.pdbx_description
1 polymer ?
#
loop_
_entity_poly.entity_id
_entity_poly.type
_entity_poly.pdbx_seq_one_letter_code
_entity_poly.pdbx_strand_id
1 'polypeptide(L)'
;MGKKICILTQSHLCRNPRVVKEANTLANAGFDVTILTTFTFADLLEEDKKLIDTNKIKFKGIINMIPGQASSWYRLKNRLERRIAGELIGRFNWENVQALGYDYSTNLKAAINQNADLYTCHQEVSTVIGCKLIKRGFKVAFDFEDWYSND
;
A
#
# COMPACT_ATOMS: atom_id res chain seq x y z
N MET A 1 4.15 -4.07 25.60
CA MET A 1 4.43 -3.77 24.18
C MET A 1 3.08 -3.62 23.49
N GLY A 2 2.80 -2.49 22.83
CA GLY A 2 1.52 -2.28 22.14
C GLY A 2 1.29 -3.30 21.03
N LYS A 3 0.03 -3.61 20.71
CA LYS A 3 -0.32 -4.46 19.56
C LYS A 3 0.17 -3.79 18.26
N LYS A 4 0.69 -4.60 17.33
CA LYS A 4 1.23 -4.14 16.04
C LYS A 4 0.11 -4.05 15.02
N ILE A 5 -0.10 -2.88 14.44
CA ILE A 5 -1.09 -2.69 13.36
C ILE A 5 -0.37 -2.26 12.10
N CYS A 6 -0.64 -2.97 11.00
CA CYS A 6 -0.08 -2.67 9.69
C CYS A 6 -1.17 -2.16 8.75
N ILE A 7 -1.08 -0.91 8.34
CA ILE A 7 -1.99 -0.30 7.36
C ILE A 7 -1.36 -0.46 5.98
N LEU A 8 -2.10 -1.07 5.05
CA LEU A 8 -1.71 -1.27 3.66
C LEU A 8 -2.49 -0.29 2.78
N THR A 9 -1.79 0.53 2.00
CA THR A 9 -2.37 1.47 1.05
C THR A 9 -1.50 1.55 -0.20
N GLN A 10 -2.04 1.97 -1.34
CA GLN A 10 -1.29 2.02 -2.61
C GLN A 10 -0.98 3.44 -3.08
N SER A 11 -1.58 4.47 -2.47
CA SER A 11 -1.37 5.87 -2.81
C SER A 11 -0.62 6.64 -1.72
N HIS A 12 -0.11 7.82 -2.10
CA HIS A 12 0.33 8.85 -1.16
C HIS A 12 -0.77 9.17 -0.14
N LEU A 13 -0.38 9.39 1.12
CA LEU A 13 -1.28 9.64 2.24
C LEU A 13 -2.09 10.92 2.08
N CYS A 14 -1.50 11.96 1.49
CA CYS A 14 -2.17 13.21 1.17
C CYS A 14 -3.35 13.04 0.21
N ARG A 15 -3.46 11.88 -0.46
CA ARG A 15 -4.59 11.50 -1.32
C ARG A 15 -5.50 10.44 -0.70
N ASN A 16 -5.16 9.93 0.50
CA ASN A 16 -5.98 8.99 1.26
C ASN A 16 -6.13 9.48 2.71
N PRO A 17 -7.05 10.44 2.97
CA PRO A 17 -7.25 11.01 4.30
C PRO A 17 -7.79 9.99 5.32
N ARG A 18 -8.40 8.87 4.89
CA ARG A 18 -8.85 7.80 5.79
C ARG A 18 -7.69 7.13 6.49
N VAL A 19 -6.66 6.75 5.72
CA VAL A 19 -5.41 6.18 6.27
C VAL A 19 -4.75 7.15 7.25
N VAL A 20 -4.73 8.46 6.93
CA VAL A 20 -4.16 9.48 7.83
C VAL A 20 -4.89 9.52 9.17
N LYS A 21 -6.23 9.58 9.13
CA LYS A 21 -7.08 9.58 10.33
C LYS A 21 -6.87 8.31 11.15
N GLU A 22 -6.90 7.15 10.50
CA GLU A 22 -6.73 5.85 11.15
C GLU A 22 -5.36 5.73 11.81
N ALA A 23 -4.29 5.99 11.06
CA ALA A 23 -2.92 5.86 11.56
C ALA A 23 -2.66 6.74 12.78
N ASN A 24 -3.06 8.01 12.72
CA ASN A 24 -2.89 8.93 13.84
C ASN A 24 -3.74 8.54 15.05
N THR A 25 -4.98 8.06 14.83
CA THR A 25 -5.85 7.61 15.92
C THR A 25 -5.25 6.40 16.64
N LEU A 26 -4.79 5.40 15.88
CA LEU A 26 -4.18 4.19 16.43
C LEU A 26 -2.84 4.49 17.12
N ALA A 27 -2.01 5.34 16.53
CA ALA A 27 -0.74 5.74 17.14
C ALA A 27 -0.96 6.49 18.47
N ASN A 28 -1.94 7.40 18.52
CA ASN A 28 -2.29 8.12 19.75
C ASN A 28 -2.93 7.22 20.81
N ALA A 29 -3.57 6.12 20.41
CA ALA A 29 -4.06 5.08 21.32
C ALA A 29 -2.94 4.14 21.83
N GLY A 30 -1.69 4.31 21.38
CA GLY A 30 -0.53 3.55 21.86
C GLY A 30 -0.24 2.24 21.11
N PHE A 31 -0.82 2.04 19.92
CA PHE A 31 -0.49 0.91 19.05
C PHE A 31 0.84 1.13 18.31
N ASP A 32 1.55 0.04 17.99
CA ASP A 32 2.73 0.10 17.11
C ASP A 32 2.26 0.10 15.65
N VAL A 33 2.08 1.29 15.09
CA VAL A 33 1.52 1.49 13.75
C VAL A 33 2.62 1.51 12.70
N THR A 34 2.46 0.67 11.67
CA THR A 34 3.27 0.71 10.45
C THR A 34 2.36 0.93 9.25
N ILE A 35 2.73 1.84 8.37
CA ILE A 35 2.08 2.05 7.08
C ILE A 35 3.00 1.53 5.99
N LEU A 36 2.49 0.64 5.14
CA LEU A 36 3.15 0.22 3.90
C LEU A 36 2.45 0.89 2.72
N THR A 37 3.20 1.62 1.90
CA THR A 37 2.67 2.32 0.72
C THR A 37 3.65 2.31 -0.46
N THR A 38 3.23 2.93 -1.56
CA THR A 38 4.04 3.24 -2.74
C THR A 38 4.37 4.74 -2.77
N PHE A 39 5.65 5.06 -2.91
CA PHE A 39 6.11 6.43 -3.15
C PHE A 39 6.27 6.67 -4.65
N THR A 40 5.57 7.65 -5.19
CA THR A 40 5.60 7.96 -6.64
C THR A 40 6.20 9.32 -6.95
N PHE A 41 5.98 10.32 -6.09
CA PHE A 41 6.50 11.67 -6.25
C PHE A 41 7.10 12.19 -4.94
N ALA A 42 8.17 12.99 -5.05
CA ALA A 42 8.94 13.45 -3.90
C ALA A 42 8.19 14.55 -3.10
N ASP A 43 7.57 15.49 -3.80
CA ASP A 43 6.70 16.53 -3.24
C ASP A 43 5.54 15.93 -2.44
N LEU A 44 4.86 14.92 -2.98
CA LEU A 44 3.78 14.25 -2.26
C LEU A 44 4.28 13.46 -1.05
N LEU A 45 5.50 12.89 -1.11
CA LEU A 45 6.11 12.24 0.05
C LEU A 45 6.42 13.24 1.16
N GLU A 46 6.80 14.47 0.82
CA GLU A 46 6.99 15.55 1.79
C GLU A 46 5.67 15.94 2.45
N GLU A 47 4.59 16.07 1.67
CA GLU A 47 3.25 16.31 2.21
C GLU A 47 2.77 15.16 3.10
N ASP A 48 2.98 13.91 2.69
CA ASP A 48 2.61 12.73 3.48
C ASP A 48 3.25 12.74 4.87
N LYS A 49 4.53 13.13 4.96
CA LYS A 49 5.26 13.21 6.23
C LYS A 49 4.74 14.31 7.16
N LYS A 50 4.13 15.38 6.63
CA LYS A 50 3.51 16.44 7.45
C LYS A 50 2.20 15.97 8.09
N LEU A 51 1.55 14.96 7.51
CA LEU A 51 0.24 14.47 7.93
C LEU A 51 0.29 13.43 9.06
N ILE A 52 1.48 12.89 9.36
CA ILE A 52 1.67 11.86 10.38
C ILE A 52 2.84 12.21 11.30
N ASP A 53 2.77 11.77 12.55
CA ASP A 53 3.92 11.84 13.46
C ASP A 53 4.89 10.69 13.17
N THR A 54 5.94 10.98 12.39
CA THR A 54 6.95 9.98 11.99
C THR A 54 7.74 9.39 13.16
N ASN A 55 7.66 9.98 14.36
CA ASN A 55 8.28 9.39 15.56
C ASN A 55 7.41 8.26 16.15
N LYS A 56 6.10 8.31 15.92
CA LYS A 56 5.14 7.29 16.42
C LYS A 56 4.74 6.28 15.34
N ILE A 57 4.76 6.69 14.08
CA ILE A 57 4.28 5.88 12.95
C ILE A 57 5.46 5.50 12.05
N LYS A 58 5.64 4.20 11.82
CA LYS A 58 6.63 3.67 10.88
C LYS A 58 6.08 3.78 9.46
N PHE A 59 6.52 4.80 8.72
CA PHE A 59 6.08 5.03 7.35
C PHE A 59 7.06 4.43 6.33
N LYS A 60 6.63 3.40 5.59
CA LYS A 60 7.49 2.65 4.67
C LYS A 60 6.94 2.67 3.24
N GLY A 61 7.71 3.28 2.33
CA GLY A 61 7.49 3.16 0.90
C GLY A 61 8.11 1.86 0.39
N ILE A 62 7.33 0.78 0.41
CA ILE A 62 7.80 -0.54 -0.03
C ILE A 62 8.18 -0.50 -1.51
N ILE A 63 7.39 0.24 -2.29
CA ILE A 63 7.69 0.52 -3.68
C ILE A 63 8.09 1.99 -3.78
N ASN A 64 9.28 2.25 -4.32
CA ASN A 64 9.74 3.59 -4.60
C ASN A 64 9.86 3.78 -6.12
N MET A 65 8.98 4.63 -6.66
CA MET A 65 8.91 5.03 -8.06
C MET A 65 9.36 6.48 -8.27
N ILE A 66 9.83 7.16 -7.21
CA ILE A 66 10.32 8.54 -7.27
C ILE A 66 11.55 8.60 -8.22
N PRO A 67 11.54 9.49 -9.23
CA PRO A 67 12.70 9.70 -10.09
C PRO A 67 13.96 10.04 -9.27
N GLY A 68 15.08 9.39 -9.58
CA GLY A 68 16.36 9.62 -8.89
C GLY A 68 16.54 8.86 -7.58
N GLN A 69 15.48 8.31 -6.97
CA GLN A 69 15.58 7.47 -5.77
C GLN A 69 15.53 5.97 -6.07
N ALA A 70 15.01 5.59 -7.24
CA ALA A 70 15.01 4.22 -7.72
C ALA A 70 15.65 4.13 -9.11
N SER A 71 16.21 2.95 -9.42
CA SER A 71 16.81 2.68 -10.73
C SER A 71 15.80 2.94 -11.86
N SER A 72 16.24 3.62 -12.92
CA SER A 72 15.44 3.87 -14.11
C SER A 72 14.88 2.58 -14.71
N TRP A 73 15.65 1.49 -14.65
CA TRP A 73 15.21 0.18 -15.13
C TRP A 73 14.07 -0.39 -14.30
N TYR A 74 14.16 -0.31 -12.97
CA TYR A 74 13.10 -0.76 -12.06
C TYR A 74 11.78 -0.02 -12.34
N ARG A 75 11.86 1.31 -12.51
CA ARG A 75 10.69 2.15 -12.82
C ARG A 75 10.11 1.83 -14.18
N LEU A 76 10.95 1.67 -15.21
CA LEU A 76 10.52 1.32 -16.55
C LEU A 76 9.84 -0.05 -16.58
N LYS A 77 10.46 -1.07 -15.96
CA LYS A 77 9.89 -2.40 -15.83
C LYS A 77 8.48 -2.35 -15.22
N ASN A 78 8.33 -1.69 -14.06
CA ASN A 78 7.05 -1.60 -13.37
C ASN A 78 5.97 -0.87 -14.18
N ARG A 79 6.35 0.17 -14.93
CA ARG A 79 5.42 0.88 -15.84
C ARG A 79 5.01 0.01 -17.02
N LEU A 80 5.95 -0.73 -17.61
CA LEU A 80 5.67 -1.65 -18.72
C LEU A 80 4.78 -2.81 -18.27
N GLU A 81 5.08 -3.41 -17.12
CA GLU A 81 4.28 -4.50 -16.54
C GLU A 81 2.82 -4.08 -16.33
N ARG A 82 2.60 -2.90 -15.73
CA ARG A 82 1.25 -2.36 -15.54
C ARG A 82 0.55 -2.02 -16.85
N ARG A 83 1.28 -1.49 -17.84
CA ARG A 83 0.73 -1.22 -19.18
C ARG A 83 0.31 -2.50 -19.89
N ILE A 84 1.16 -3.53 -19.89
CA ILE A 84 0.86 -4.83 -20.50
C ILE A 84 -0.34 -5.47 -19.81
N ALA A 85 -0.39 -5.43 -18.47
CA ALA A 85 -1.53 -5.96 -17.72
C ALA A 85 -2.85 -5.25 -18.10
N GLY A 86 -2.84 -3.92 -18.24
CA GLY A 86 -4.02 -3.18 -18.70
C GLY A 86 -4.45 -3.55 -20.12
N GLU A 87 -3.51 -3.70 -21.06
CA GLU A 87 -3.81 -4.12 -22.43
C GLU A 87 -4.35 -5.56 -22.50
N LEU A 88 -3.84 -6.47 -21.65
CA LEU A 88 -4.33 -7.85 -21.57
C LEU A 88 -5.78 -7.90 -21.07
N ILE A 89 -6.13 -7.09 -20.09
CA ILE A 89 -7.51 -6.95 -19.61
C ILE A 89 -8.38 -6.35 -20.73
N GLY A 90 -7.98 -5.21 -21.29
CA GLY A 90 -8.80 -4.47 -22.26
C GLY A 90 -9.03 -5.21 -23.58
N ARG A 91 -8.09 -6.05 -24.03
CA ARG A 91 -8.19 -6.76 -25.32
C ARG A 91 -8.62 -8.22 -25.21
N PHE A 92 -8.22 -8.90 -24.14
CA PHE A 92 -8.42 -10.34 -23.99
C PHE A 92 -9.26 -10.73 -22.78
N ASN A 93 -9.70 -9.75 -21.96
CA ASN A 93 -10.41 -9.96 -20.71
C ASN A 93 -9.62 -10.88 -19.74
N TRP A 94 -8.29 -10.80 -19.78
CA TRP A 94 -7.40 -11.58 -18.93
C TRP A 94 -7.03 -10.79 -17.68
N GLU A 95 -7.80 -11.01 -16.61
CA GLU A 95 -7.59 -10.37 -15.32
C GLU A 95 -6.24 -10.71 -14.70
N ASN A 96 -5.53 -9.69 -14.21
CA ASN A 96 -4.25 -9.89 -13.57
C ASN A 96 -3.96 -8.87 -12.47
N VAL A 97 -3.30 -9.30 -11.40
CA VAL A 97 -3.02 -8.48 -10.21
C VAL A 97 -2.07 -7.30 -10.51
N GLN A 98 -1.23 -7.44 -11.54
CA GLN A 98 -0.33 -6.39 -12.02
C GLN A 98 -1.05 -5.14 -12.54
N ALA A 99 -2.32 -5.24 -12.92
CA ALA A 99 -3.10 -4.08 -13.33
C ALA A 99 -3.44 -3.18 -12.14
N LEU A 100 -3.62 -3.77 -10.95
CA LEU A 100 -4.09 -3.07 -9.76
C LEU A 100 -3.02 -2.11 -9.21
N GLY A 101 -1.73 -2.44 -9.33
CA GLY A 101 -0.65 -1.55 -8.91
C GLY A 101 0.75 -2.09 -9.15
N TYR A 102 1.74 -1.40 -8.61
CA TYR A 102 3.15 -1.71 -8.84
C TYR A 102 3.66 -2.83 -7.94
N ASP A 103 4.43 -3.74 -8.53
CA ASP A 103 5.23 -4.75 -7.83
C ASP A 103 4.49 -5.47 -6.67
N TYR A 104 3.43 -6.17 -7.06
CA TYR A 104 2.58 -6.93 -6.13
C TYR A 104 3.37 -7.90 -5.25
N SER A 105 4.37 -8.58 -5.80
CA SER A 105 5.14 -9.60 -5.09
C SER A 105 5.98 -8.99 -3.97
N THR A 106 6.62 -7.84 -4.22
CA THR A 106 7.38 -7.11 -3.20
C THR A 106 6.46 -6.56 -2.12
N ASN A 107 5.30 -6.01 -2.47
CA ASN A 107 4.30 -5.57 -1.48
C ASN A 107 3.81 -6.72 -0.60
N LEU A 108 3.43 -7.85 -1.18
CA LEU A 108 2.97 -9.02 -0.43
C LEU A 108 4.07 -9.55 0.51
N LYS A 109 5.32 -9.63 0.03
CA LYS A 109 6.45 -10.07 0.85
C LYS A 109 6.70 -9.11 2.02
N ALA A 110 6.64 -7.80 1.78
CA ALA A 110 6.78 -6.80 2.83
C ALA A 110 5.66 -6.89 3.87
N ALA A 111 4.42 -7.07 3.43
CA ALA A 111 3.28 -7.23 4.34
C ALA A 111 3.43 -8.49 5.22
N ILE A 112 3.83 -9.63 4.65
CA ILE A 112 4.07 -10.86 5.42
C ILE A 112 5.21 -10.66 6.44
N ASN A 113 6.32 -10.06 6.01
CA ASN A 113 7.49 -9.82 6.87
C ASN A 113 7.20 -8.85 8.01
N GLN A 114 6.19 -7.99 7.89
CA GLN A 114 5.80 -7.07 8.94
C GLN A 114 5.22 -7.79 10.17
N ASN A 115 4.63 -8.99 9.99
CA ASN A 115 4.07 -9.84 11.04
C ASN A 115 3.25 -9.05 12.09
N ALA A 116 2.23 -8.34 11.63
CA ALA A 116 1.36 -7.52 12.48
C ALA A 116 0.24 -8.33 13.14
N ASP A 117 -0.24 -7.87 14.29
CA ASP A 117 -1.39 -8.46 14.99
C ASP A 117 -2.72 -8.22 14.23
N LEU A 118 -2.79 -7.12 13.47
CA LEU A 118 -3.89 -6.75 12.58
C LEU A 118 -3.35 -6.02 11.35
N TYR A 119 -3.91 -6.35 10.19
CA TYR A 119 -3.72 -5.60 8.95
C TYR A 119 -5.00 -4.86 8.59
N THR A 120 -4.91 -3.59 8.21
CA THR A 120 -6.03 -2.85 7.62
C THR A 120 -5.70 -2.52 6.17
N CYS A 121 -6.61 -2.86 5.26
CA CYS A 121 -6.36 -2.83 3.83
C CYS A 121 -7.20 -1.75 3.15
N HIS A 122 -6.52 -0.81 2.50
CA HIS A 122 -7.11 0.29 1.74
C HIS A 122 -6.78 0.16 0.26
N GLN A 123 -7.79 0.33 -0.59
CA GLN A 123 -7.70 0.26 -2.06
C GLN A 123 -7.43 -1.16 -2.59
N GLU A 124 -7.42 -1.31 -3.92
CA GLU A 124 -7.56 -2.59 -4.62
C GLU A 124 -6.37 -3.54 -4.37
N VAL A 125 -5.14 -3.06 -4.53
CA VAL A 125 -3.94 -3.90 -4.31
C VAL A 125 -3.89 -4.42 -2.89
N SER A 126 -4.15 -3.55 -1.91
CA SER A 126 -4.16 -3.93 -0.50
C SER A 126 -5.25 -4.96 -0.21
N THR A 127 -6.41 -4.85 -0.87
CA THR A 127 -7.48 -5.84 -0.77
C THR A 127 -7.01 -7.23 -1.22
N VAL A 128 -6.34 -7.31 -2.38
CA VAL A 128 -5.78 -8.59 -2.87
C VAL A 128 -4.69 -9.12 -1.95
N ILE A 129 -3.83 -8.25 -1.41
CA ILE A 129 -2.81 -8.64 -0.41
C ILE A 129 -3.48 -9.17 0.86
N GLY A 130 -4.50 -8.48 1.37
CA GLY A 130 -5.29 -8.88 2.53
C GLY A 130 -5.89 -10.28 2.37
N CYS A 131 -6.47 -10.59 1.20
CA CYS A 131 -6.96 -11.93 0.89
C CYS A 131 -5.86 -13.00 0.96
N LYS A 132 -4.62 -12.69 0.56
CA LYS A 132 -3.49 -13.62 0.70
C LYS A 132 -2.98 -13.72 2.14
N LEU A 133 -3.09 -12.66 2.93
CA LEU A 133 -2.73 -12.66 4.34
C LEU A 133 -3.71 -13.52 5.16
N ILE A 134 -5.02 -13.42 4.89
CA ILE A 134 -6.05 -14.29 5.50
C ILE A 134 -5.74 -15.77 5.24
N LYS A 135 -5.41 -16.12 3.99
CA LYS A 135 -5.03 -17.51 3.64
C LYS A 135 -3.78 -18.01 4.37
N ARG A 136 -2.97 -17.12 4.94
CA ARG A 136 -1.79 -17.43 5.77
C ARG A 136 -2.07 -17.34 7.27
N GLY A 137 -3.31 -17.11 7.68
CA GLY A 137 -3.73 -17.08 9.10
C GLY A 137 -3.58 -15.72 9.78
N PHE A 138 -3.30 -14.65 9.04
CA PHE A 138 -3.25 -13.30 9.61
C PHE A 138 -4.65 -12.71 9.79
N LYS A 139 -4.80 -11.82 10.78
CA LYS A 139 -6.02 -11.03 10.98
C LYS A 139 -6.00 -9.81 10.07
N VAL A 140 -7.06 -9.65 9.28
CA VAL A 140 -7.18 -8.58 8.28
C VAL A 140 -8.55 -7.94 8.39
N ALA A 141 -8.59 -6.61 8.32
CA ALA A 141 -9.78 -5.82 8.10
C ALA A 141 -9.65 -5.07 6.76
N PHE A 142 -10.78 -4.77 6.15
CA PHE A 142 -10.86 -4.05 4.87
C PHE A 142 -11.67 -2.78 5.06
N ASP A 143 -11.18 -1.69 4.50
CA ASP A 143 -11.97 -0.48 4.33
C ASP A 143 -12.68 -0.55 2.97
N PHE A 144 -13.96 -0.94 3.00
CA PHE A 144 -14.77 -1.08 1.79
C PHE A 144 -15.13 0.27 1.14
N GLU A 145 -15.00 1.40 1.85
CA GLU A 145 -15.23 2.71 1.24
C GLU A 145 -14.15 3.10 0.22
N ASP A 146 -12.97 2.46 0.29
CA ASP A 146 -11.86 2.66 -0.65
C ASP A 146 -11.96 1.73 -1.88
N TRP A 147 -13.12 1.09 -2.12
CA TRP A 147 -13.38 0.28 -3.31
C TRP A 147 -13.96 1.12 -4.45
N TYR A 148 -13.16 1.38 -5.48
CA TYR A 148 -13.59 2.13 -6.66
C TYR A 148 -14.15 1.16 -7.72
N SER A 149 -15.47 0.99 -7.77
CA SER A 149 -16.13 0.02 -8.68
C SER A 149 -16.37 0.53 -10.10
N ASN A 150 -16.18 1.83 -10.37
CA ASN A 150 -16.49 2.48 -11.65
C ASN A 150 -15.34 3.36 -12.19
N ASP A 151 -14.12 3.16 -11.71
CA ASP A 151 -12.94 3.91 -12.15
C ASP A 151 -12.22 3.26 -13.35
#